data_AF-B9FG22-F1
#
_entry.id   AF-B9FG22-F1
#
_cell.length_a   1.000
_cell.length_b   1.000
_cell.length_c   1.000
_cell.angle_alpha   90.00
_cell.angle_beta   90.00
_cell.angle_gamma   90.00
#
_symmetry.space_group_name_H-M   'P 1'
#
loop_
_entity.id
_entity.type
_entity.pdbx_description
1 polymer ?
#
loop_
_entity_poly.entity_id
_entity_poly.type
_entity_poly.pdbx_seq_one_letter_code
_entity_poly.pdbx_strand_id
1 'polypeptide(L)'
;MDLGSCYLGGNADAVEFCPHRPFRHVLAAATYTLQEQGGERQDRAGSVSLFAVDAGEEDAPRRLRLLHTVETAGVFDMKWSPVAPLLAQADAHGRLALWRLEQEDGSDKGKSSASPSIHLQP
;
A
#
# COMPACT_ATOMS: atom_id res chain seq x y z
N MET A 1 1.55 -17.40 -17.05
CA MET A 1 2.37 -16.18 -17.17
C MET A 1 1.69 -15.14 -16.30
N ASP A 2 2.43 -14.44 -15.45
CA ASP A 2 1.85 -13.41 -14.60
C ASP A 2 1.42 -12.21 -15.44
N LEU A 3 0.26 -11.63 -15.13
CA LEU A 3 -0.20 -10.41 -15.78
C LEU A 3 0.63 -9.20 -15.34
N GLY A 4 1.26 -9.25 -14.15
CA GLY A 4 2.18 -8.24 -13.65
C GLY A 4 2.78 -8.68 -12.32
N SER A 5 4.03 -8.33 -12.06
CA SER A 5 4.72 -8.68 -10.81
C SER A 5 5.74 -7.61 -10.41
N CYS A 6 6.02 -7.52 -9.12
CA CYS A 6 7.09 -6.72 -8.55
C CYS A 6 7.56 -7.38 -7.25
N TYR A 7 8.78 -7.07 -6.84
CA TYR A 7 9.29 -7.46 -5.52
C TYR A 7 9.03 -6.34 -4.52
N LEU A 8 8.54 -6.69 -3.34
CA LEU A 8 8.46 -5.78 -2.19
C LEU A 8 9.80 -5.74 -1.46
N GLY A 9 10.01 -4.71 -0.63
CA GLY A 9 11.23 -4.56 0.18
C GLY A 9 11.35 -5.57 1.35
N GLY A 10 10.37 -6.45 1.53
CA GLY A 10 10.32 -7.49 2.55
C GLY A 10 9.39 -8.63 2.10
N ASN A 11 9.20 -9.64 2.95
CA ASN A 11 8.33 -10.77 2.60
C ASN A 11 6.88 -10.27 2.47
N ALA A 12 6.26 -10.53 1.33
CA ALA A 12 4.86 -10.21 1.09
C ALA A 12 3.96 -11.06 2.02
N ASP A 13 3.02 -10.41 2.70
CA ASP A 13 2.17 -11.05 3.71
C ASP A 13 0.68 -10.92 3.37
N ALA A 14 0.23 -9.70 3.07
CA ALA A 14 -1.17 -9.41 2.75
C ALA A 14 -1.30 -8.46 1.54
N VAL A 15 -2.40 -8.59 0.80
CA VAL A 15 -2.76 -7.67 -0.30
C VAL A 15 -4.27 -7.42 -0.30
N GLU A 16 -4.69 -6.18 -0.57
CA GLU A 16 -6.11 -5.78 -0.55
C GLU A 16 -6.37 -4.64 -1.56
N PHE A 17 -7.39 -4.78 -2.40
CA PHE A 17 -7.83 -3.71 -3.30
C PHE A 17 -8.80 -2.76 -2.60
N CYS A 18 -8.65 -1.45 -2.83
CA CYS A 18 -9.60 -0.48 -2.30
C CYS A 18 -10.99 -0.65 -2.98
N PRO A 19 -12.10 -0.79 -2.23
CA PRO A 19 -13.42 -0.98 -2.83
C PRO A 19 -14.07 0.34 -3.32
N HIS A 20 -13.51 1.49 -2.92
CA HIS A 20 -14.09 2.82 -3.12
C HIS A 20 -13.68 3.43 -4.45
N ARG A 21 -14.61 4.09 -5.14
CA ARG A 21 -14.27 4.99 -6.26
C ARG A 21 -13.72 6.31 -5.69
N PRO A 22 -12.75 6.97 -6.36
CA PRO A 22 -12.10 6.58 -7.62
C PRO A 22 -10.96 5.54 -7.46
N PHE A 23 -10.66 5.10 -6.24
CA PHE A 23 -9.48 4.32 -5.87
C PHE A 23 -9.53 2.81 -6.15
N ARG A 24 -10.51 2.29 -6.89
CA ARG A 24 -10.64 0.84 -7.16
C ARG A 24 -9.45 0.19 -7.86
N HIS A 25 -8.64 1.01 -8.51
CA HIS A 25 -7.40 0.62 -9.17
C HIS A 25 -6.20 0.56 -8.21
N VAL A 26 -6.38 0.98 -6.95
CA VAL A 26 -5.32 1.01 -5.93
C VAL A 26 -5.31 -0.32 -5.17
N LEU A 27 -4.14 -0.96 -5.17
CA LEU A 27 -3.81 -2.15 -4.40
C LEU A 27 -2.90 -1.75 -3.23
N ALA A 28 -3.28 -2.11 -2.01
CA ALA A 28 -2.36 -2.11 -0.87
C ALA A 28 -1.66 -3.47 -0.78
N ALA A 29 -0.35 -3.47 -0.55
CA ALA A 29 0.45 -4.65 -0.28
C ALA A 29 1.26 -4.43 1.00
N ALA A 30 1.18 -5.39 1.92
CA ALA A 30 1.82 -5.35 3.21
C ALA A 30 2.98 -6.34 3.27
N THR A 31 4.00 -5.98 4.05
CA THR A 31 5.13 -6.87 4.34
C THR A 31 5.23 -7.20 5.83
N TYR A 32 5.80 -8.37 6.08
CA TYR A 32 6.21 -8.83 7.39
C TYR A 32 7.60 -9.44 7.27
N THR A 33 8.57 -8.97 8.04
CA THR A 33 9.92 -9.53 8.05
C THR A 33 10.45 -9.62 9.47
N LEU A 34 10.79 -10.83 9.90
CA LEU A 34 11.47 -11.08 11.16
C LEU A 34 12.92 -10.62 11.04
N GLN A 35 13.32 -9.65 11.85
CA GLN A 35 14.71 -9.22 11.94
C GLN A 35 15.43 -10.05 12.99
N GLU A 36 16.26 -10.97 12.52
CA GLU A 36 17.14 -11.76 13.39
C GLU A 36 18.39 -10.94 13.73
N GLN A 37 18.26 -10.00 14.68
CA GLN A 37 19.43 -9.43 15.34
C GLN A 37 19.88 -10.37 16.47
N GLY A 38 21.16 -10.73 16.48
CA GLY A 38 21.75 -11.74 17.37
C GLY A 38 21.81 -11.36 18.85
N GLY A 39 20.65 -11.13 19.49
CA GLY A 39 20.52 -10.85 20.92
C GLY A 39 19.08 -10.48 21.32
N GLU A 40 18.42 -11.41 22.01
CA GLU A 40 17.17 -11.37 22.82
C GLU A 40 15.89 -10.66 22.32
N ARG A 41 15.93 -9.65 21.43
CA ARG A 41 14.71 -9.00 20.92
C ARG A 41 14.58 -9.17 19.42
N GLN A 42 13.78 -10.14 19.02
CA GLN A 42 13.27 -10.26 17.67
C GLN A 42 12.34 -9.08 17.38
N ASP A 43 12.76 -8.20 16.47
CA ASP A 43 11.87 -7.17 15.94
C ASP A 43 11.23 -7.64 14.64
N ARG A 44 10.04 -7.14 14.35
CA ARG A 44 9.28 -7.47 13.15
C ARG A 44 9.05 -6.17 12.41
N ALA A 45 9.79 -5.99 11.33
CA ALA A 45 9.61 -4.85 10.44
C ALA A 45 8.57 -5.18 9.38
N GLY A 46 7.91 -4.15 8.89
CA GLY A 46 6.94 -4.25 7.81
C GLY A 46 6.79 -2.93 7.10
N SER A 47 6.01 -2.95 6.03
CA SER A 47 5.66 -1.78 5.25
C SER A 47 4.30 -1.99 4.63
N VAL A 48 3.59 -0.89 4.34
CA VAL A 48 2.40 -0.88 3.51
C VAL A 48 2.71 -0.06 2.27
N SER A 49 2.65 -0.69 1.10
CA SER A 49 2.89 -0.07 -0.20
C SER A 49 1.59 0.01 -0.99
N LEU A 50 1.30 1.17 -1.56
CA LEU A 50 0.19 1.40 -2.48
C LEU A 50 0.66 1.32 -3.92
N PHE A 51 -0.04 0.56 -4.75
CA PHE A 51 0.19 0.44 -6.18
C PHE A 51 -1.06 0.86 -6.95
N ALA A 52 -0.87 1.64 -8.03
CA ALA A 52 -1.87 1.73 -9.09
C ALA A 52 -1.71 0.51 -9.99
N VAL A 53 -2.83 -0.17 -10.25
CA VAL A 53 -2.91 -1.25 -11.22
C VAL A 53 -3.49 -0.68 -12.51
N ASP A 54 -2.61 -0.48 -13.50
CA ASP A 54 -3.03 0.06 -14.79
C ASP A 54 -3.78 -1.02 -15.60
N ALA A 55 -5.01 -0.70 -16.02
CA ALA A 55 -5.72 -1.50 -17.00
C ALA A 55 -5.07 -1.26 -18.38
N GLY A 56 -4.00 -2.01 -18.69
CA GLY A 56 -3.53 -2.17 -20.07
C GLY A 56 -4.63 -2.68 -21.02
N GLU A 57 -4.35 -2.75 -22.31
CA GLU A 57 -5.21 -3.50 -23.25
C GLU A 57 -5.39 -4.95 -22.79
N GLU A 58 -6.44 -5.64 -23.26
CA GLU A 58 -6.86 -6.96 -22.77
C GLU A 58 -5.72 -8.01 -22.75
N ASP A 59 -4.76 -7.87 -23.69
CA ASP A 59 -3.60 -8.76 -23.85
C ASP A 59 -2.25 -8.15 -23.38
N ALA A 60 -2.25 -6.94 -22.81
CA ALA A 60 -1.03 -6.30 -22.33
C ALA A 60 -0.75 -6.64 -20.86
N PRO A 61 0.53 -6.78 -20.45
CA PRO A 61 0.86 -6.97 -19.05
C PRO A 61 0.37 -5.77 -18.22
N ARG A 62 -0.37 -6.07 -17.15
CA ARG A 62 -0.76 -5.13 -16.10
C ARG A 62 0.50 -4.60 -15.42
N ARG A 63 0.57 -3.29 -15.24
CA ARG A 63 1.68 -2.64 -14.55
C ARG A 63 1.27 -2.34 -13.12
N LEU A 64 2.09 -2.79 -12.17
CA LEU A 64 2.02 -2.38 -10.76
C LEU A 64 2.90 -1.14 -10.60
N ARG A 65 2.28 0.05 -10.60
CA ARG A 65 3.00 1.31 -10.41
C ARG A 65 2.96 1.70 -8.94
N LEU A 66 4.12 1.67 -8.28
CA LEU A 66 4.24 2.12 -6.89
C LEU A 66 3.85 3.60 -6.77
N LEU A 67 2.96 3.91 -5.82
CA LEU A 67 2.45 5.24 -5.53
C LEU A 67 3.05 5.79 -4.24
N HIS A 68 3.07 4.96 -3.20
CA HIS A 68 3.45 5.37 -1.85
C HIS A 68 3.85 4.15 -1.02
N THR A 69 4.77 4.33 -0.07
CA THR A 69 5.16 3.31 0.90
C THR A 69 5.27 3.96 2.27
N VAL A 70 4.71 3.31 3.29
CA VAL A 70 4.87 3.66 4.70
C VAL A 70 5.54 2.51 5.43
N GLU A 71 6.63 2.80 6.14
CA GLU A 71 7.29 1.85 7.02
C GLU A 71 6.50 1.69 8.33
N THR A 72 6.38 0.45 8.79
CA THR A 72 5.62 0.08 10.01
C THR A 72 6.27 -1.12 10.70
N ALA A 73 5.73 -1.53 11.85
CA ALA A 73 5.95 -2.90 12.33
C ALA A 73 5.32 -3.92 11.35
N GLY A 74 5.81 -5.16 11.38
CA GLY A 74 5.34 -6.26 10.54
C GLY A 74 3.81 -6.35 10.57
N VAL A 75 3.18 -6.33 9.40
CA VAL A 75 1.72 -6.36 9.29
C VAL A 75 1.26 -7.82 9.36
N PHE A 76 0.20 -8.10 10.12
CA PHE A 76 -0.43 -9.42 10.18
C PHE A 76 -1.75 -9.49 9.40
N ASP A 77 -2.49 -8.38 9.37
CA ASP A 77 -3.70 -8.25 8.55
C ASP A 77 -3.93 -6.78 8.24
N MET A 78 -4.59 -6.51 7.11
CA MET A 78 -5.10 -5.21 6.77
C MET A 78 -6.40 -5.34 6.00
N LYS A 79 -7.33 -4.40 6.20
CA LYS A 79 -8.64 -4.41 5.54
C LYS A 79 -9.12 -3.01 5.21
N TRP A 80 -9.62 -2.84 3.99
CA TRP A 80 -10.32 -1.63 3.63
C TRP A 80 -11.68 -1.58 4.35
N SER A 81 -12.00 -0.40 4.88
CA SER A 81 -13.33 -0.12 5.42
C SER A 81 -14.38 -0.22 4.31
N PRO A 82 -15.55 -0.82 4.56
CA PRO A 82 -16.62 -0.91 3.57
C PRO A 82 -17.35 0.44 3.37
N VAL A 83 -17.14 1.42 4.24
CA VAL A 83 -17.90 2.69 4.25
C VAL A 83 -17.10 3.93 3.87
N ALA A 84 -15.77 3.87 3.93
CA ALA A 84 -14.88 4.99 3.62
C ALA A 84 -13.52 4.48 3.11
N PRO A 85 -12.74 5.28 2.37
CA PRO A 85 -11.40 4.92 1.90
C PRO A 85 -10.38 4.95 3.04
N LEU A 86 -10.62 4.11 4.05
CA LEU A 86 -9.76 3.89 5.21
C LEU A 86 -9.22 2.46 5.15
N LEU A 87 -7.92 2.29 5.40
CA LEU A 87 -7.27 1.00 5.54
C LEU A 87 -6.99 0.76 7.02
N ALA A 88 -7.61 -0.27 7.60
CA ALA A 88 -7.27 -0.75 8.93
C ALA A 88 -6.07 -1.70 8.83
N GLN A 89 -5.14 -1.60 9.77
CA GLN A 89 -3.93 -2.42 9.86
C GLN A 89 -3.80 -2.97 11.29
N ALA A 90 -3.50 -4.27 11.41
CA ALA A 90 -3.04 -4.90 12.65
C ALA A 90 -1.57 -5.27 12.54
N ASP A 91 -0.74 -4.83 13.51
CA ASP A 91 0.71 -5.01 13.46
C ASP A 91 1.30 -5.91 14.56
N ALA A 92 2.57 -6.25 14.35
CA ALA A 92 3.38 -7.12 15.17
C ALA A 92 3.68 -6.58 16.58
N HIS A 93 3.41 -5.29 16.84
CA HIS A 93 3.56 -4.68 18.16
C HIS A 93 2.23 -4.65 18.93
N GLY A 94 1.17 -5.26 18.38
CA GLY A 94 -0.15 -5.32 19.02
C GLY A 94 -0.96 -4.03 18.85
N ARG A 95 -0.61 -3.19 17.86
CA ARG A 95 -1.32 -1.94 17.56
C ARG A 95 -2.26 -2.12 16.38
N LEU A 96 -3.43 -1.48 16.50
CA LEU A 96 -4.33 -1.22 15.37
C LEU A 96 -4.12 0.22 14.89
N ALA A 97 -3.96 0.40 13.59
CA ALA A 97 -3.89 1.70 12.94
C ALA A 97 -4.98 1.82 11.88
N LEU A 98 -5.49 3.03 11.69
CA LEU A 98 -6.33 3.40 10.56
C LEU A 98 -5.54 4.36 9.69
N TRP A 99 -5.57 4.15 8.39
CA TRP A 99 -4.94 5.02 7.42
C TRP A 99 -5.97 5.55 6.46
N ARG A 100 -5.98 6.85 6.21
CA ARG A 100 -6.81 7.46 5.18
C ARG A 100 -6.08 7.46 3.85
N LEU A 101 -6.77 7.02 2.80
CA LEU A 101 -6.30 7.19 1.43
C LEU A 101 -6.70 8.57 0.94
N GLU A 102 -5.71 9.41 0.69
CA GLU A 102 -5.91 10.78 0.20
C GLU A 102 -5.38 10.93 -1.23
N GLN A 103 -6.00 11.84 -1.97
CA GLN A 103 -5.57 12.27 -3.29
C GLN A 103 -5.33 13.77 -3.23
N GLU A 104 -4.08 14.19 -3.40
CA GLU A 104 -3.76 15.59 -3.57
C GLU A 104 -3.92 15.96 -5.04
N ASP A 105 -4.83 16.91 -5.29
CA ASP A 105 -4.95 17.54 -6.59
C ASP A 105 -3.72 18.42 -6.82
N GLY A 106 -2.98 18.16 -7.89
CA GLY A 106 -1.79 18.92 -8.29
C GLY A 106 -2.07 20.38 -8.70
N SER A 107 -3.20 20.96 -8.30
CA SER A 107 -3.58 22.34 -8.61
C SER A 107 -2.96 23.32 -7.62
N ASP A 108 -1.64 23.41 -7.61
CA ASP A 108 -1.02 24.64 -7.11
C ASP A 108 -1.09 25.71 -8.20
N LYS A 109 -1.45 26.94 -7.80
CA LYS A 109 -1.71 28.06 -8.71
C LYS A 109 -0.43 28.49 -9.40
N GLY A 110 -0.13 27.89 -10.55
CA GLY A 110 0.87 28.37 -11.48
C GLY A 110 1.84 27.28 -11.93
N LYS A 111 1.57 26.72 -13.12
CA LYS A 111 2.51 25.94 -13.94
C LYS A 111 3.06 24.66 -13.28
N SER A 112 2.22 23.65 -13.09
CA SER A 112 2.62 22.27 -13.42
C SER A 112 1.40 21.40 -13.70
N SER A 113 1.45 20.60 -14.76
CA SER A 113 0.48 19.55 -15.08
C SER A 113 0.82 18.29 -14.29
N ALA A 114 0.97 18.40 -12.97
CA ALA A 114 1.31 17.26 -12.13
C ALA A 114 0.08 16.33 -12.01
N SER A 115 0.28 15.03 -12.28
CA SER A 115 -0.72 14.01 -11.98
C SER A 115 -1.02 14.00 -10.48
N PRO A 116 -2.27 13.75 -10.07
CA PRO A 116 -2.62 13.73 -8.66
C PRO A 116 -1.85 12.65 -7.90
N SER A 117 -1.41 12.98 -6.69
CA SER A 117 -0.62 12.10 -5.80
C SER A 117 -1.53 11.37 -4.83
N ILE A 118 -1.42 10.03 -4.76
CA ILE A 118 -2.21 9.18 -3.85
C ILE A 118 -1.29 8.63 -2.76
N HIS A 119 -1.68 8.77 -1.49
CA HIS A 119 -0.87 8.34 -0.35
C HIS A 119 -1.73 8.00 0.88
N LEU A 120 -1.10 7.39 1.90
CA LEU A 120 -1.74 7.09 3.18
C LEU A 120 -1.41 8.19 4.20
N GLN A 121 -2.41 8.64 4.94
CA GLN A 121 -2.27 9.54 6.08
C GLN A 121 -2.75 8.83 7.37
N PRO A 122 -2.11 9.06 8.53
CA PRO A 122 -2.58 8.54 9.83
C PRO A 122 -3.98 9.02 10.23
#